data_AF-A0A6A7FWC1-F1
#
_entry.id   AF-A0A6A7FWC1-F1
#
_cell.length_a   1.000
_cell.length_b   1.000
_cell.length_c   1.000
_cell.angle_alpha   90.00
_cell.angle_beta   90.00
_cell.angle_gamma   90.00
#
_symmetry.space_group_name_H-M   'P 1'
#
loop_
_entity.id
_entity.type
_entity.pdbx_description
1 polymer ?
#
loop_
_entity_poly.entity_id
_entity_poly.type
_entity_poly.pdbx_seq_one_letter_code
_entity_poly.pdbx_strand_id
1 'polypeptide(L)'
;MEAGDAVELEKRQRAVIKSLRDNMSGVWSSDAWWWRWLLLLSLLALATRMSSLDQPSGTAWDEVHFGGFGNMYINRTYFHDVHPPLGKMLVAGALYLTGYQGTFSFHINTLYPQDFHLATVRAMFGVLGSALVPLSFLTVWELTGSIPAAVIAAVAMLTDHYMHRLCTLILLDGPLILGILASVYCSIRFHNTKEKVWSRWWWVQLSATGVCLGTIMSIKYIAVFTVVFVGLHTAYQLVIILTEPNKSMWLVVPHTAARALCLILLPLGLYLATFVLHFAVLNKWMPDSGGFYHTRFTSSFDNTEYDNKFFPKYLDYGANITLKNNLAMSGYLESWYDLFPSAFTAPCQQITLTTLKDSESITWTLRFVNVTAGQVEDTNGVRPEGRRVVHNGDHIVLTHQATGRSMRTHGHRAPITRRHFQVCGYGDDGEAGPFETWQILVPGMAEGTPIETLGTDFLLMNFKMNCYLANPGNTDLPNWAFQSAKEVTCTRNREAHGLLWHVNWVNATRLPLTRTAREYSMSLWEKIVHQHEAMMLGNSGLRPKKEDLQNSARPWMWPLLYRLQVLCVYTVDAISRHLNATVTPTDSLTNSTIP
;
A
#
# COMPACT_ATOMS: atom_id res chain seq x y z
N MET A 1 -10.90 47.39 54.23
CA MET A 1 -9.99 46.43 54.89
C MET A 1 -10.12 45.06 54.22
N GLU A 2 -10.02 44.97 52.88
CA GLU A 2 -10.42 43.74 52.14
C GLU A 2 -9.54 43.36 50.93
N ALA A 3 -8.48 44.13 50.60
CA ALA A 3 -7.55 43.75 49.53
C ALA A 3 -6.22 43.16 50.05
N GLY A 4 -5.79 43.54 51.26
CA GLY A 4 -4.54 43.08 51.86
C GLY A 4 -4.61 41.62 52.36
N ASP A 5 -5.71 41.24 52.99
CA ASP A 5 -5.88 39.90 53.56
C ASP A 5 -6.00 38.80 52.50
N ALA A 6 -6.58 39.11 51.32
CA ALA A 6 -6.67 38.18 50.21
C ALA A 6 -5.28 37.84 49.62
N VAL A 7 -4.40 38.84 49.51
CA VAL A 7 -3.01 38.68 49.01
C VAL A 7 -2.16 37.92 50.01
N GLU A 8 -2.36 38.16 51.31
CA GLU A 8 -1.70 37.45 52.41
C GLU A 8 -2.10 35.96 52.45
N LEU A 9 -3.39 35.67 52.26
CA LEU A 9 -3.93 34.32 52.20
C LEU A 9 -3.40 33.54 51.00
N GLU A 10 -3.33 34.18 49.83
CA GLU A 10 -2.81 33.58 48.60
C GLU A 10 -1.30 33.28 48.71
N LYS A 11 -0.52 34.17 49.35
CA LYS A 11 0.89 33.91 49.67
C LYS A 11 1.07 32.72 50.60
N ARG A 12 0.23 32.59 51.63
CA ARG A 12 0.28 31.45 52.56
C ARG A 12 -0.11 30.14 51.88
N GLN A 13 -1.14 30.14 51.03
CA GLN A 13 -1.51 28.96 50.23
C GLN A 13 -0.38 28.54 49.29
N ARG A 14 0.25 29.48 48.57
CA ARG A 14 1.40 29.19 47.70
C ARG A 14 2.60 28.66 48.50
N ALA A 15 2.84 29.17 49.70
CA ALA A 15 3.91 28.68 50.59
C ALA A 15 3.64 27.26 51.09
N VAL A 16 2.40 26.93 51.45
CA VAL A 16 2.00 25.57 51.86
C VAL A 16 2.08 24.60 50.68
N ILE A 17 1.61 24.99 49.49
CA ILE A 17 1.73 24.16 48.27
C ILE A 17 3.20 23.93 47.91
N LYS A 18 4.05 24.96 48.05
CA LYS A 18 5.50 24.84 47.83
C LYS A 18 6.14 23.91 48.86
N SER A 19 5.80 24.04 50.14
CA SER A 19 6.29 23.15 51.20
C SER A 19 5.84 21.70 51.01
N LEU A 20 4.59 21.46 50.60
CA LEU A 20 4.09 20.13 50.28
C LEU A 20 4.79 19.54 49.05
N ARG A 21 5.03 20.36 48.02
CA ARG A 21 5.81 19.97 46.83
C ARG A 21 7.26 19.64 47.18
N ASP A 22 7.90 20.44 48.02
CA ASP A 22 9.28 20.25 48.43
C ASP A 22 9.41 19.00 49.33
N ASN A 23 8.48 18.77 50.26
CA ASN A 23 8.44 17.56 51.09
C ASN A 23 8.12 16.28 50.30
N MET A 24 7.20 16.33 49.32
CA MET A 24 6.94 15.19 48.44
C MET A 24 8.09 14.94 47.47
N SER A 25 8.77 16.00 47.01
CA SER A 25 9.96 15.87 46.18
C SER A 25 11.10 15.20 46.95
N GLY A 26 11.28 15.45 48.25
CA GLY A 26 12.33 14.81 49.06
C GLY A 26 12.26 13.27 49.11
N VAL A 27 11.06 12.67 49.01
CA VAL A 27 10.87 11.20 49.07
C VAL A 27 11.10 10.53 47.70
N TRP A 28 10.85 11.26 46.61
CA TRP A 28 10.90 10.74 45.23
C TRP A 28 11.97 11.40 44.34
N SER A 29 12.78 12.33 44.84
CA SER A 29 13.77 13.07 44.04
C SER A 29 15.16 12.44 43.96
N SER A 30 15.39 11.28 44.59
CA SER A 30 16.69 10.63 44.43
C SER A 30 16.79 9.99 43.04
N ASP A 31 17.87 10.30 42.30
CA ASP A 31 18.18 9.66 41.01
C ASP A 31 18.10 8.12 41.12
N ALA A 32 18.42 7.57 42.29
CA ALA A 32 18.30 6.14 42.57
C ALA A 32 16.86 5.62 42.46
N TRP A 33 15.84 6.35 42.92
CA TRP A 33 14.44 5.95 42.77
C TRP A 33 13.99 5.95 41.31
N TRP A 34 14.42 6.94 40.55
CA TRP A 34 14.12 7.02 39.12
C TRP A 34 14.65 5.80 38.36
N TRP A 35 15.93 5.46 38.55
CA TRP A 35 16.54 4.29 37.91
C TRP A 35 15.91 2.98 38.38
N ARG A 36 15.59 2.84 39.68
CA ARG A 36 14.93 1.65 40.22
C ARG A 36 13.57 1.41 39.58
N TRP A 37 12.73 2.44 39.47
CA TRP A 37 11.42 2.32 38.84
C TRP A 37 11.52 2.00 37.36
N LEU A 38 12.40 2.69 36.64
CA LEU A 38 12.61 2.43 35.22
C LEU A 38 13.06 0.98 34.99
N LEU A 39 14.04 0.49 35.75
CA LEU A 39 14.55 -0.89 35.64
C LEU A 39 13.48 -1.91 36.02
N LEU A 40 12.79 -1.71 37.15
CA LEU A 40 11.72 -2.60 37.59
C LEU A 40 10.62 -2.72 36.53
N LEU A 41 10.13 -1.58 36.01
CA LEU A 41 9.08 -1.56 35.01
C LEU A 41 9.55 -2.16 33.67
N SER A 42 10.82 -1.97 33.31
CA SER A 42 11.40 -2.60 32.11
C SER A 42 11.47 -4.11 32.23
N LEU A 43 11.91 -4.62 33.39
CA LEU A 43 11.98 -6.07 33.66
C LEU A 43 10.58 -6.69 33.72
N LEU A 44 9.63 -6.03 34.37
CA LEU A 44 8.23 -6.46 34.38
C LEU A 44 7.63 -6.44 32.98
N ALA A 45 7.91 -5.42 32.17
CA ALA A 45 7.43 -5.32 30.80
C ALA A 45 7.98 -6.44 29.91
N LEU A 46 9.24 -6.82 30.09
CA LEU A 46 9.86 -7.93 29.40
C LEU A 46 9.26 -9.26 29.88
N ALA A 47 9.16 -9.48 31.19
CA ALA A 47 8.60 -10.70 31.76
C ALA A 47 7.16 -10.95 31.32
N THR A 48 6.31 -9.91 31.34
CA THR A 48 4.91 -10.03 30.92
C THR A 48 4.81 -10.26 29.42
N ARG A 49 5.50 -9.49 28.57
CA ARG A 49 5.39 -9.61 27.11
C ARG A 49 6.07 -10.84 26.52
N MET A 50 6.99 -11.47 27.25
CA MET A 50 7.61 -12.73 26.86
C MET A 50 6.86 -13.95 27.40
N SER A 51 5.76 -13.75 28.14
CA SER A 51 4.92 -14.84 28.62
C SER A 51 3.91 -15.30 27.54
N SER A 52 3.67 -16.61 27.47
CA SER A 52 2.63 -17.24 26.62
C SER A 52 2.68 -16.84 25.15
N LEU A 53 3.88 -16.70 24.58
CA LEU A 53 4.09 -16.32 23.18
C LEU A 53 3.58 -17.39 22.19
N ASP A 54 3.56 -18.64 22.61
CA ASP A 54 2.98 -19.78 21.91
C ASP A 54 1.44 -19.72 21.81
N GLN A 55 0.79 -18.84 22.59
CA GLN A 55 -0.66 -18.66 22.58
C GLN A 55 -1.08 -17.34 21.90
N PRO A 56 -1.98 -17.38 20.90
CA PRO A 56 -2.66 -18.57 20.37
C PRO A 56 -1.76 -19.43 19.46
N SER A 57 -1.97 -20.76 19.46
CA SER A 57 -1.18 -21.73 18.68
C SER A 57 -1.52 -21.77 17.18
N GLY A 58 -2.49 -20.98 16.75
CA GLY A 58 -2.81 -20.76 15.35
C GLY A 58 -2.62 -19.32 14.91
N THR A 59 -2.79 -19.12 13.60
CA THR A 59 -2.76 -17.82 12.95
C THR A 59 -3.89 -16.92 13.45
N ALA A 60 -3.54 -15.80 14.08
CA ALA A 60 -4.49 -14.76 14.44
C ALA A 60 -4.80 -13.82 13.27
N TRP A 61 -5.88 -13.03 13.40
CA TRP A 61 -6.46 -12.07 12.45
C TRP A 61 -5.53 -11.69 11.29
N ASP A 62 -4.65 -10.73 11.50
CA ASP A 62 -3.77 -10.19 10.46
C ASP A 62 -2.38 -10.85 10.41
N GLU A 63 -2.10 -11.82 11.29
CA GLU A 63 -0.91 -12.67 11.14
C GLU A 63 -0.97 -13.45 9.83
N VAL A 64 -2.19 -13.74 9.35
CA VAL A 64 -2.40 -14.40 8.06
C VAL A 64 -1.81 -13.58 6.92
N HIS A 65 -2.10 -12.28 6.89
CA HIS A 65 -1.60 -11.36 5.88
C HIS A 65 -0.11 -11.12 6.02
N PHE A 66 0.35 -10.73 7.21
CA PHE A 66 1.76 -10.34 7.41
C PHE A 66 2.72 -11.52 7.42
N GLY A 67 2.29 -12.68 7.93
CA GLY A 67 3.02 -13.93 7.80
C GLY A 67 3.09 -14.39 6.35
N GLY A 68 1.99 -14.30 5.60
CA GLY A 68 1.96 -14.55 4.16
C GLY A 68 2.94 -13.64 3.39
N PHE A 69 2.97 -12.34 3.69
CA PHE A 69 3.99 -11.44 3.12
C PHE A 69 5.41 -11.80 3.56
N GLY A 70 5.59 -12.31 4.78
CA GLY A 70 6.85 -12.89 5.26
C GLY A 70 7.34 -14.02 4.36
N ASN A 71 6.47 -14.96 3.96
CA ASN A 71 6.82 -16.00 2.99
C ASN A 71 7.30 -15.40 1.66
N MET A 72 6.62 -14.36 1.19
CA MET A 72 6.95 -13.72 -0.09
C MET A 72 8.36 -13.12 -0.06
N TYR A 73 8.77 -12.50 1.05
CA TYR A 73 10.15 -12.03 1.22
C TYR A 73 11.18 -13.16 1.29
N ILE A 74 10.88 -14.25 2.01
CA ILE A 74 11.78 -15.41 2.11
C ILE A 74 11.97 -16.07 0.74
N ASN A 75 10.87 -16.25 0.01
CA ASN A 75 10.86 -16.84 -1.34
C ASN A 75 11.35 -15.87 -2.42
N ARG A 76 11.56 -14.60 -2.06
CA ARG A 76 11.91 -13.48 -2.94
C ARG A 76 10.90 -13.19 -4.03
N THR A 77 9.64 -13.56 -3.80
CA THR A 77 8.53 -13.37 -4.73
C THR A 77 7.84 -12.04 -4.46
N TYR A 78 7.74 -11.21 -5.48
CA TYR A 78 7.12 -9.91 -5.42
C TYR A 78 5.60 -10.01 -5.17
N PHE A 79 5.06 -9.07 -4.39
CA PHE A 79 3.63 -8.98 -4.06
C PHE A 79 3.18 -7.52 -3.97
N HIS A 80 1.88 -7.30 -4.10
CA HIS A 80 1.26 -5.98 -3.85
C HIS A 80 0.73 -5.88 -2.42
N ASP A 81 0.95 -4.74 -1.78
CA ASP A 81 0.27 -4.35 -0.55
C ASP A 81 0.13 -2.82 -0.47
N VAL A 82 -0.90 -2.35 0.24
CA VAL A 82 -1.20 -0.91 0.41
C VAL A 82 -0.29 -0.21 1.41
N HIS A 83 0.38 -0.96 2.29
CA HIS A 83 1.27 -0.40 3.30
C HIS A 83 2.74 -0.42 2.84
N PRO A 84 3.55 0.56 3.29
CA PRO A 84 5.00 0.55 3.08
C PRO A 84 5.70 -0.74 3.59
N PRO A 85 6.92 -1.05 3.09
CA PRO A 85 7.49 -2.39 3.21
C PRO A 85 8.19 -2.69 4.53
N LEU A 86 8.64 -1.70 5.32
CA LEU A 86 9.56 -1.92 6.45
C LEU A 86 9.00 -2.89 7.49
N GLY A 87 7.75 -2.71 7.91
CA GLY A 87 7.19 -3.59 8.94
C GLY A 87 7.08 -5.05 8.47
N LYS A 88 6.83 -5.28 7.17
CA LYS A 88 6.79 -6.63 6.60
C LYS A 88 8.19 -7.22 6.45
N MET A 89 9.19 -6.37 6.12
CA MET A 89 10.58 -6.79 6.14
C MET A 89 11.06 -7.15 7.55
N LEU A 90 10.55 -6.48 8.60
CA LEU A 90 10.80 -6.88 9.99
C LEU A 90 10.19 -8.25 10.30
N VAL A 91 8.95 -8.50 9.87
CA VAL A 91 8.30 -9.82 9.98
C VAL A 91 9.13 -10.90 9.26
N ALA A 92 9.52 -10.63 8.01
CA ALA A 92 10.37 -11.54 7.24
C ALA A 92 11.73 -11.78 7.90
N GLY A 93 12.34 -10.74 8.49
CA GLY A 93 13.58 -10.87 9.26
C GLY A 93 13.42 -11.76 10.49
N ALA A 94 12.31 -11.61 11.23
CA ALA A 94 11.99 -12.46 12.37
C ALA A 94 11.89 -13.93 11.97
N LEU A 95 11.18 -14.20 10.87
CA LEU A 95 11.01 -15.52 10.30
C LEU A 95 12.33 -16.10 9.77
N TYR A 96 13.12 -15.29 9.07
CA TYR A 96 14.41 -15.71 8.51
C TYR A 96 15.40 -16.13 9.62
N LEU A 97 15.41 -15.41 10.75
CA LEU A 97 16.28 -15.71 11.88
C LEU A 97 15.97 -17.05 12.57
N THR A 98 14.76 -17.61 12.40
CA THR A 98 14.41 -18.94 12.93
C THR A 98 14.78 -20.08 11.97
N GLY A 99 15.32 -19.78 10.79
CA GLY A 99 15.59 -20.78 9.75
C GLY A 99 14.35 -21.22 8.98
N TYR A 100 13.23 -20.51 9.13
CA TYR A 100 11.98 -20.83 8.43
C TYR A 100 12.11 -20.65 6.91
N GLN A 101 11.59 -21.63 6.15
CA GLN A 101 11.78 -21.74 4.70
C GLN A 101 10.65 -21.13 3.86
N GLY A 102 9.65 -20.47 4.45
CA GLY A 102 8.58 -19.81 3.69
C GLY A 102 7.53 -20.76 3.10
N THR A 103 7.37 -21.96 3.68
CA THR A 103 6.54 -23.05 3.14
C THR A 103 5.12 -23.13 3.73
N PHE A 104 4.90 -22.59 4.93
CA PHE A 104 3.60 -22.64 5.61
C PHE A 104 2.60 -21.69 4.95
N SER A 105 1.46 -22.20 4.49
CA SER A 105 0.40 -21.36 3.92
C SER A 105 -0.44 -20.74 5.03
N PHE A 106 -0.28 -19.43 5.22
CA PHE A 106 -1.04 -18.67 6.20
C PHE A 106 -2.50 -18.56 5.76
N HIS A 107 -3.41 -19.20 6.48
CA HIS A 107 -4.86 -19.02 6.35
C HIS A 107 -5.51 -18.79 7.71
N ILE A 108 -6.64 -18.09 7.77
CA ILE A 108 -7.33 -17.77 9.03
C ILE A 108 -7.65 -19.05 9.81
N ASN A 109 -7.39 -19.02 11.12
CA ASN A 109 -7.64 -20.11 12.07
C ASN A 109 -6.91 -21.42 11.71
N THR A 110 -5.77 -21.36 11.02
CA THR A 110 -4.90 -22.53 10.82
C THR A 110 -3.90 -22.66 11.96
N LEU A 111 -3.70 -23.89 12.43
CA LEU A 111 -2.70 -24.18 13.45
C LEU A 111 -1.32 -24.20 12.82
N TYR A 112 -0.36 -23.60 13.53
CA TYR A 112 1.04 -23.65 13.09
C TYR A 112 1.55 -25.09 13.18
N PRO A 113 2.40 -25.52 12.23
CA PRO A 113 2.99 -26.85 12.29
C PRO A 113 4.05 -26.91 13.39
N GLN A 114 4.37 -28.11 13.87
CA GLN A 114 5.22 -28.29 15.06
C GLN A 114 6.66 -27.81 14.88
N ASP A 115 7.15 -27.83 13.65
CA ASP A 115 8.47 -27.33 13.25
C ASP A 115 8.51 -25.80 13.13
N PHE A 116 7.37 -25.12 13.18
CA PHE A 116 7.33 -23.66 13.16
C PHE A 116 7.65 -23.10 14.56
N HIS A 117 8.79 -22.42 14.67
CA HIS A 117 9.25 -21.78 15.91
C HIS A 117 8.47 -20.50 16.26
N LEU A 118 7.15 -20.64 16.46
CA LEU A 118 6.19 -19.54 16.70
C LEU A 118 6.61 -18.61 17.83
N ALA A 119 6.95 -19.19 18.98
CA ALA A 119 7.34 -18.44 20.16
C ALA A 119 8.57 -17.56 19.89
N THR A 120 9.53 -18.04 19.10
CA THR A 120 10.74 -17.29 18.73
C THR A 120 10.42 -16.13 17.80
N VAL A 121 9.53 -16.33 16.83
CA VAL A 121 9.09 -15.26 15.92
C VAL A 121 8.36 -14.17 16.70
N ARG A 122 7.40 -14.55 17.54
CA ARG A 122 6.64 -13.63 18.39
C ARG A 122 7.48 -12.98 19.49
N ALA A 123 8.54 -13.65 19.97
CA ALA A 123 9.49 -13.08 20.93
C ALA A 123 10.15 -11.81 20.40
N MET A 124 10.46 -11.73 19.10
CA MET A 124 11.02 -10.50 18.51
C MET A 124 10.04 -9.31 18.68
N PHE A 125 8.76 -9.54 18.40
CA PHE A 125 7.72 -8.53 18.59
C PHE A 125 7.49 -8.23 20.07
N GLY A 126 7.47 -9.25 20.93
CA GLY A 126 7.35 -9.11 22.37
C GLY A 126 8.47 -8.25 22.98
N VAL A 127 9.71 -8.41 22.52
CA VAL A 127 10.86 -7.57 22.91
C VAL A 127 10.66 -6.13 22.47
N LEU A 128 10.28 -5.87 21.21
CA LEU A 128 9.96 -4.52 20.76
C LEU A 128 8.80 -3.90 21.55
N GLY A 129 7.75 -4.68 21.81
CA GLY A 129 6.61 -4.30 22.63
C GLY A 129 7.02 -3.94 24.06
N SER A 130 7.99 -4.64 24.64
CA SER A 130 8.47 -4.39 26.01
C SER A 130 9.09 -3.02 26.18
N ALA A 131 9.64 -2.44 25.11
CA ALA A 131 10.17 -1.09 25.13
C ALA A 131 9.07 -0.01 25.27
N LEU A 132 7.79 -0.32 25.00
CA LEU A 132 6.69 0.65 25.15
C LEU A 132 6.52 1.17 26.58
N VAL A 133 6.68 0.29 27.57
CA VAL A 133 6.51 0.65 28.99
C VAL A 133 7.58 1.62 29.47
N PRO A 134 8.90 1.32 29.36
CA PRO A 134 9.93 2.27 29.75
C PRO A 134 9.87 3.54 28.90
N LEU A 135 9.52 3.46 27.62
CA LEU A 135 9.39 4.65 26.79
C LEU A 135 8.21 5.54 27.21
N SER A 136 7.10 4.95 27.67
CA SER A 136 5.97 5.69 28.26
C SER A 136 6.39 6.39 29.56
N PHE A 137 7.14 5.69 30.42
CA PHE A 137 7.74 6.26 31.63
C PHE A 137 8.60 7.48 31.28
N LEU A 138 9.54 7.31 30.34
CA LEU A 138 10.47 8.36 29.92
C LEU A 138 9.73 9.55 29.29
N THR A 139 8.72 9.29 28.48
CA THR A 139 7.92 10.35 27.82
C THR A 139 7.20 11.21 28.84
N VAL A 140 6.51 10.61 29.80
CA VAL A 140 5.77 11.36 30.83
C VAL A 140 6.72 12.03 31.83
N TRP A 141 7.85 11.39 32.14
CA TRP A 141 8.91 12.02 32.93
C TRP A 141 9.43 13.30 32.25
N GLU A 142 9.73 13.26 30.95
CA GLU A 142 10.21 14.44 30.21
C GLU A 142 9.17 15.57 30.10
N LEU A 143 7.88 15.24 30.19
CA LEU A 143 6.79 16.23 30.17
C LEU A 143 6.53 16.84 31.56
N THR A 144 6.68 16.06 32.64
CA THR A 144 6.16 16.44 33.96
C THR A 144 7.23 16.62 35.05
N GLY A 145 8.40 15.99 34.88
CA GLY A 145 9.42 15.89 35.93
C GLY A 145 8.96 15.15 37.20
N SER A 146 7.87 14.37 37.11
CA SER A 146 7.24 13.71 38.25
C SER A 146 7.35 12.18 38.13
N ILE A 147 8.06 11.55 39.07
CA ILE A 147 8.19 10.07 39.10
C ILE A 147 6.83 9.41 39.27
N PRO A 148 5.94 9.84 40.20
CA PRO A 148 4.61 9.22 40.31
C PRO A 148 3.80 9.27 39.01
N ALA A 149 3.82 10.40 38.29
CA ALA A 149 3.12 10.51 37.01
C ALA A 149 3.69 9.56 35.95
N ALA A 150 5.03 9.47 35.87
CA ALA A 150 5.72 8.56 34.95
C ALA A 150 5.44 7.08 35.28
N VAL A 151 5.42 6.70 36.57
CA VAL A 151 5.07 5.35 37.02
C VAL A 151 3.63 5.03 36.65
N ILE A 152 2.67 5.93 36.90
CA ILE A 152 1.26 5.71 36.55
C ILE A 152 1.10 5.44 35.05
N ALA A 153 1.75 6.25 34.20
CA ALA A 153 1.67 6.08 32.75
C ALA A 153 2.27 4.74 32.29
N ALA A 154 3.41 4.36 32.86
CA ALA A 154 4.07 3.10 32.54
C ALA A 154 3.29 1.89 33.04
N VAL A 155 2.70 1.95 34.23
CA VAL A 155 1.82 0.91 34.76
C VAL A 155 0.57 0.76 33.89
N ALA A 156 -0.06 1.86 33.48
CA ALA A 156 -1.19 1.81 32.56
C ALA A 156 -0.84 1.07 31.25
N MET A 157 0.31 1.39 30.65
CA MET A 157 0.82 0.71 29.45
C MET A 157 1.26 -0.75 29.70
N LEU A 158 1.65 -1.08 30.93
CA LEU A 158 2.01 -2.44 31.33
C LEU A 158 0.78 -3.33 31.50
N THR A 159 -0.30 -2.78 32.07
CA THR A 159 -1.54 -3.51 32.38
C THR A 159 -2.56 -3.49 31.24
N ASP A 160 -2.31 -2.74 30.17
CA ASP A 160 -3.16 -2.73 28.98
C ASP A 160 -3.04 -4.05 28.20
N HIS A 161 -4.05 -4.90 28.35
CA HIS A 161 -4.14 -6.20 27.68
C HIS A 161 -4.18 -6.10 26.16
N TYR A 162 -4.81 -5.05 25.61
CA TYR A 162 -4.94 -4.88 24.17
C TYR A 162 -3.58 -4.51 23.56
N MET A 163 -2.87 -3.56 24.17
CA MET A 163 -1.49 -3.21 23.78
C MET A 163 -0.53 -4.39 23.94
N HIS A 164 -0.69 -5.18 24.99
CA HIS A 164 0.10 -6.39 25.19
C HIS A 164 -0.07 -7.37 24.01
N ARG A 165 -1.32 -7.73 23.65
CA ARG A 165 -1.58 -8.69 22.55
C ARG A 165 -1.18 -8.15 21.18
N LEU A 166 -1.44 -6.88 20.89
CA LEU A 166 -1.04 -6.26 19.63
C LEU A 166 0.48 -6.30 19.40
N CYS A 167 1.26 -6.22 20.48
CA CYS A 167 2.71 -6.20 20.38
C CYS A 167 3.37 -7.58 20.45
N THR A 168 2.64 -8.64 20.78
CA THR A 168 3.20 -10.01 20.83
C THR A 168 2.83 -10.86 19.61
N LEU A 169 1.76 -10.50 18.89
CA LEU A 169 1.40 -11.15 17.63
C LEU A 169 2.27 -10.66 16.46
N ILE A 170 2.29 -11.44 15.38
CA ILE A 170 3.03 -11.12 14.13
C ILE A 170 2.27 -10.04 13.34
N LEU A 171 2.26 -8.82 13.88
CA LEU A 171 1.54 -7.67 13.35
C LEU A 171 2.48 -6.49 13.10
N LEU A 172 2.12 -5.63 12.15
CA LEU A 172 2.84 -4.38 11.90
C LEU A 172 2.61 -3.33 13.00
N ASP A 173 1.48 -3.43 13.72
CA ASP A 173 1.03 -2.40 14.64
C ASP A 173 1.93 -2.29 15.89
N GLY A 174 2.50 -3.39 16.38
CA GLY A 174 3.46 -3.36 17.50
C GLY A 174 4.68 -2.45 17.23
N PRO A 175 5.49 -2.75 16.18
CA PRO A 175 6.59 -1.90 15.76
C PRO A 175 6.17 -0.47 15.41
N LEU A 176 4.99 -0.28 14.82
CA LEU A 176 4.43 1.04 14.49
C LEU A 176 4.18 1.87 15.75
N ILE A 177 3.47 1.33 16.75
CA ILE A 177 3.15 2.04 17.99
C ILE A 177 4.42 2.39 18.75
N LEU A 178 5.39 1.48 18.79
CA LEU A 178 6.71 1.76 19.36
C LEU A 178 7.39 2.94 18.65
N GLY A 179 7.41 2.92 17.32
CA GLY A 179 7.99 4.01 16.53
C GLY A 179 7.26 5.35 16.71
N ILE A 180 5.93 5.33 16.88
CA ILE A 180 5.12 6.54 17.14
C ILE A 180 5.51 7.12 18.51
N LEU A 181 5.51 6.30 19.55
CA LEU A 181 5.88 6.74 20.90
C LEU A 181 7.34 7.22 20.95
N ALA A 182 8.25 6.55 20.25
CA ALA A 182 9.65 6.97 20.13
C ALA A 182 9.79 8.31 19.41
N SER A 183 9.02 8.53 18.33
CA SER A 183 9.01 9.80 17.60
C SER A 183 8.56 10.96 18.50
N VAL A 184 7.50 10.75 19.29
CA VAL A 184 6.98 11.74 20.25
C VAL A 184 7.99 11.98 21.36
N TYR A 185 8.55 10.93 21.96
CA TYR A 185 9.60 11.03 22.97
C TYR A 185 10.81 11.83 22.48
N CYS A 186 11.37 11.48 21.31
CA CYS A 186 12.50 12.20 20.73
C CYS A 186 12.16 13.66 20.42
N SER A 187 10.94 13.95 19.95
CA SER A 187 10.47 15.33 19.74
C SER A 187 10.40 16.14 21.04
N ILE A 188 9.94 15.54 22.14
CA ILE A 188 9.91 16.18 23.47
C ILE A 188 11.33 16.38 23.99
N ARG A 189 12.20 15.38 23.88
CA ARG A 189 13.63 15.50 24.24
C ARG A 189 14.32 16.61 23.46
N PHE A 190 14.04 16.71 22.17
CA PHE A 190 14.52 17.80 21.32
C PHE A 190 14.01 19.16 21.83
N HIS A 191 12.73 19.28 22.19
CA HIS A 191 12.16 20.48 22.81
C HIS A 191 12.90 20.87 24.10
N ASN A 192 13.17 19.89 24.97
CA ASN A 192 13.85 20.11 26.25
C ASN A 192 15.34 20.48 26.07
N THR A 193 15.92 20.27 24.90
CA THR A 193 17.31 20.65 24.57
C THR A 193 17.42 22.11 24.08
N LYS A 194 16.41 22.96 24.34
CA LYS A 194 16.35 24.37 23.91
C LYS A 194 17.50 25.25 24.42
N GLU A 195 18.14 24.88 25.54
CA GLU A 195 19.23 25.66 26.13
C GLU A 195 20.60 25.38 25.47
N LYS A 196 20.74 24.22 24.82
CA LYS A 196 22.00 23.75 24.20
C LYS A 196 21.87 23.71 22.68
N VAL A 197 21.34 24.78 22.12
CA VAL A 197 21.13 24.93 20.68
C VAL A 197 22.45 24.74 19.92
N TRP A 198 22.40 24.07 18.76
CA TRP A 198 23.57 23.75 17.91
C TRP A 198 24.63 22.83 18.54
N SER A 199 24.41 22.34 19.76
CA SER A 199 25.28 21.34 20.35
C SER A 199 25.20 20.00 19.60
N ARG A 200 26.22 19.15 19.77
CA ARG A 200 26.19 17.77 19.24
C ARG A 200 24.94 17.01 19.70
N TRP A 201 24.55 17.19 20.96
CA TRP A 201 23.34 16.56 21.51
C TRP A 201 22.05 17.07 20.87
N TRP A 202 21.97 18.36 20.54
CA TRP A 202 20.82 18.94 19.83
C TRP A 202 20.63 18.27 18.46
N TRP A 203 21.71 18.09 17.71
CA TRP A 203 21.68 17.38 16.42
C TRP A 203 21.32 15.91 16.57
N VAL A 204 21.85 15.22 17.59
CA VAL A 204 21.51 13.82 17.85
C VAL A 204 20.01 13.67 18.14
N GLN A 205 19.42 14.52 18.99
CA GLN A 205 17.99 14.45 19.28
C GLN A 205 17.13 14.77 18.06
N LEU A 206 17.50 15.82 17.30
CA LEU A 206 16.78 16.20 16.09
C LEU A 206 16.83 15.10 15.01
N SER A 207 18.01 14.53 14.78
CA SER A 207 18.18 13.42 13.84
C SER A 207 17.49 12.15 14.34
N ALA A 208 17.50 11.86 15.64
CA ALA A 208 16.76 10.74 16.21
C ALA A 208 15.25 10.86 15.96
N THR A 209 14.66 12.05 16.14
CA THR A 209 13.28 12.31 15.74
C THR A 209 13.06 12.01 14.26
N GLY A 210 13.97 12.48 13.38
CA GLY A 210 13.94 12.19 11.96
C GLY A 210 13.98 10.70 11.61
N VAL A 211 14.88 9.95 12.24
CA VAL A 211 15.00 8.49 12.04
C VAL A 211 13.72 7.78 12.47
N CYS A 212 13.16 8.14 13.63
CA CYS A 212 11.90 7.57 14.10
C CYS A 212 10.75 7.88 13.13
N LEU A 213 10.63 9.13 12.65
CA LEU A 213 9.63 9.54 11.66
C LEU A 213 9.76 8.77 10.34
N GLY A 214 10.98 8.61 9.82
CA GLY A 214 11.23 7.82 8.61
C GLY A 214 10.87 6.34 8.79
N THR A 215 11.17 5.79 9.97
CA THR A 215 10.85 4.41 10.33
C THR A 215 9.34 4.17 10.34
N ILE A 216 8.55 5.02 11.01
CA ILE A 216 7.09 4.84 11.09
C ILE A 216 6.41 5.05 9.73
N MET A 217 6.88 6.02 8.93
CA MET A 217 6.39 6.25 7.57
C MET A 217 6.65 5.05 6.65
N SER A 218 7.74 4.32 6.90
CA SER A 218 8.08 3.11 6.16
C SER A 218 7.35 1.85 6.64
N ILE A 219 6.59 1.92 7.74
CA ILE A 219 5.76 0.82 8.25
C ILE A 219 4.31 0.96 7.76
N LYS A 220 3.65 2.09 8.01
CA LYS A 220 2.22 2.28 7.70
C LYS A 220 1.90 3.77 7.51
N TYR A 221 1.05 4.10 6.52
CA TYR A 221 0.73 5.50 6.19
C TYR A 221 -0.02 6.28 7.27
N ILE A 222 -0.62 5.61 8.26
CA ILE A 222 -1.21 6.31 9.42
C ILE A 222 -0.17 7.14 10.19
N ALA A 223 1.12 6.82 10.05
CA ALA A 223 2.23 7.58 10.60
C ALA A 223 2.29 9.05 10.11
N VAL A 224 1.63 9.39 9.00
CA VAL A 224 1.53 10.77 8.51
C VAL A 224 0.96 11.70 9.59
N PHE A 225 0.03 11.23 10.43
CA PHE A 225 -0.51 12.04 11.52
C PHE A 225 0.54 12.40 12.57
N THR A 226 1.48 11.50 12.85
CA THR A 226 2.62 11.78 13.74
C THR A 226 3.60 12.76 13.10
N VAL A 227 3.85 12.65 11.79
CA VAL A 227 4.66 13.62 11.03
C VAL A 227 4.02 15.01 11.10
N VAL A 228 2.70 15.11 10.89
CA VAL A 228 1.96 16.37 11.01
C VAL A 228 2.03 16.91 12.42
N PHE A 229 1.85 16.08 13.46
CA PHE A 229 1.96 16.50 14.85
C PHE A 229 3.34 17.10 15.17
N VAL A 230 4.42 16.39 14.82
CA VAL A 230 5.79 16.89 15.00
C VAL A 230 6.05 18.13 14.15
N GLY A 231 5.48 18.19 12.93
CA GLY A 231 5.57 19.34 12.04
C GLY A 231 4.91 20.60 12.61
N LEU A 232 3.71 20.48 13.17
CA LEU A 232 3.00 21.58 13.84
C LEU A 232 3.77 22.05 15.08
N HIS A 233 4.26 21.12 15.89
CA HIS A 233 5.10 21.46 17.04
C HIS A 233 6.40 22.16 16.62
N THR A 234 7.00 21.74 15.50
CA THR A 234 8.18 22.37 14.92
C THR A 234 7.89 23.78 14.41
N ALA A 235 6.75 23.98 13.73
CA ALA A 235 6.31 25.29 13.27
C ALA A 235 6.08 26.24 14.47
N TYR A 236 5.42 25.76 15.53
CA TYR A 236 5.26 26.52 16.77
C TYR A 236 6.60 26.95 17.38
N GLN A 237 7.59 26.05 17.43
CA GLN A 237 8.93 26.41 17.90
C GLN A 237 9.62 27.47 17.03
N LEU A 238 9.47 27.38 15.71
CA LEU A 238 10.04 28.38 14.79
C LEU A 238 9.38 29.75 14.97
N VAL A 239 8.06 29.79 15.24
CA VAL A 239 7.36 31.03 15.58
C VAL A 239 7.90 31.62 16.88
N ILE A 240 8.10 30.81 17.93
CA ILE A 240 8.71 31.30 19.17
C ILE A 240 10.05 31.96 18.90
N ILE A 241 10.94 31.28 18.16
CA ILE A 241 12.29 31.79 17.82
C ILE A 241 12.19 33.09 17.01
N LEU A 242 11.23 33.20 16.10
CA LEU A 242 10.98 34.42 15.32
C LEU A 242 10.52 35.59 16.18
N THR A 243 9.71 35.32 17.21
CA THR A 243 9.14 36.33 18.10
C THR A 243 10.05 36.74 19.26
N GLU A 244 11.28 36.22 19.35
CA GLU A 244 12.20 36.59 20.42
C GLU A 244 12.70 38.04 20.26
N PRO A 245 12.38 38.95 21.19
CA PRO A 245 12.59 40.40 21.01
C PRO A 245 14.07 40.82 20.94
N ASN A 246 14.98 39.96 21.40
CA ASN A 246 16.40 40.27 21.52
C ASN A 246 17.30 39.52 20.50
N LYS A 247 16.71 38.90 19.48
CA LYS A 247 17.46 38.15 18.46
C LYS A 247 17.13 38.60 17.04
N SER A 248 18.10 38.45 16.13
CA SER A 248 17.90 38.76 14.71
C SER A 248 16.92 37.78 14.07
N MET A 249 15.98 38.27 13.26
CA MET A 249 15.02 37.45 12.52
C MET A 249 15.69 36.42 11.59
N TRP A 250 16.91 36.72 11.14
CA TRP A 250 17.71 35.83 10.29
C TRP A 250 18.13 34.53 10.99
N LEU A 251 18.07 34.45 12.33
CA LEU A 251 18.35 33.24 13.09
C LEU A 251 17.37 32.09 12.75
N VAL A 252 16.17 32.41 12.28
CA VAL A 252 15.16 31.41 11.90
C VAL A 252 15.61 30.61 10.68
N VAL A 253 16.37 31.20 9.74
CA VAL A 253 16.81 30.52 8.51
C VAL A 253 17.63 29.26 8.78
N PRO A 254 18.76 29.30 9.53
CA PRO A 254 19.52 28.09 9.83
C PRO A 254 18.69 27.09 10.64
N HIS A 255 17.85 27.56 11.56
CA HIS A 255 16.95 26.69 12.34
C HIS A 255 15.96 25.92 11.47
N THR A 256 15.38 26.59 10.48
CA THR A 256 14.48 25.98 9.50
C THR A 256 15.25 25.02 8.60
N ALA A 257 16.44 25.38 8.14
CA ALA A 257 17.28 24.50 7.31
C ALA A 257 17.67 23.21 8.05
N ALA A 258 18.10 23.30 9.32
CA ALA A 258 18.43 22.14 10.14
C ALA A 258 17.23 21.21 10.35
N ARG A 259 16.05 21.78 10.61
CA ARG A 259 14.80 21.01 10.77
C ARG A 259 14.34 20.40 9.45
N ALA A 260 14.44 21.11 8.33
CA ALA A 260 14.12 20.55 7.01
C ALA A 260 15.04 19.37 6.66
N LEU A 261 16.33 19.49 6.96
CA LEU A 261 17.29 18.41 6.75
C LEU A 261 16.94 17.16 7.56
N CYS A 262 16.74 17.30 8.87
CA CYS A 262 16.54 16.16 9.76
C CYS A 262 15.10 15.65 9.84
N LEU A 263 14.09 16.50 9.63
CA LEU A 263 12.67 16.14 9.78
C LEU A 263 11.92 15.98 8.45
N ILE A 264 12.57 16.27 7.31
CA ILE A 264 12.00 16.04 5.96
C ILE A 264 12.95 15.16 5.13
N LEU A 265 14.16 15.63 4.85
CA LEU A 265 15.07 14.93 3.92
C LEU A 265 15.56 13.60 4.48
N LEU A 266 15.92 13.53 5.76
CA LEU A 266 16.36 12.30 6.42
C LEU A 266 15.23 11.23 6.47
N PRO A 267 14.01 11.53 6.96
CA PRO A 267 12.88 10.59 6.89
C PRO A 267 12.58 10.12 5.47
N LEU A 268 12.59 11.02 4.48
CA LEU A 268 12.34 10.70 3.08
C LEU A 268 13.44 9.77 2.52
N GLY A 269 14.71 10.03 2.85
CA GLY A 269 15.82 9.18 2.47
C GLY A 269 15.70 7.77 3.04
N LEU A 270 15.35 7.64 4.32
CA LEU A 270 15.08 6.34 4.95
C LEU A 270 13.91 5.62 4.30
N TYR A 271 12.82 6.34 4.04
CA TYR A 271 11.65 5.81 3.36
C TYR A 271 11.98 5.25 1.98
N LEU A 272 12.67 6.03 1.14
CA LEU A 272 13.11 5.57 -0.18
C LEU A 272 14.08 4.38 -0.06
N ALA A 273 15.01 4.40 0.89
CA ALA A 273 15.93 3.28 1.12
C ALA A 273 15.19 1.98 1.44
N THR A 274 14.06 2.03 2.17
CA THR A 274 13.25 0.82 2.41
C THR A 274 12.62 0.26 1.14
N PHE A 275 12.21 1.10 0.19
CA PHE A 275 11.72 0.63 -1.11
C PHE A 275 12.83 0.09 -2.00
N VAL A 276 14.03 0.68 -1.95
CA VAL A 276 15.20 0.13 -2.63
C VAL A 276 15.50 -1.27 -2.11
N LEU A 277 15.51 -1.46 -0.78
CA LEU A 277 15.69 -2.78 -0.16
C LEU A 277 14.57 -3.75 -0.54
N HIS A 278 13.31 -3.28 -0.53
CA HIS A 278 12.16 -4.08 -0.93
C HIS A 278 12.30 -4.66 -2.34
N PHE A 279 12.64 -3.83 -3.34
CA PHE A 279 12.86 -4.29 -4.72
C PHE A 279 14.14 -5.10 -4.89
N ALA A 280 15.16 -4.88 -4.06
CA ALA A 280 16.38 -5.68 -4.09
C ALA A 280 16.17 -7.10 -3.55
N VAL A 281 15.33 -7.26 -2.52
CA VAL A 281 15.00 -8.57 -1.94
C VAL A 281 13.98 -9.32 -2.80
N LEU A 282 12.92 -8.65 -3.25
CA LEU A 282 11.86 -9.24 -4.07
C LEU A 282 12.22 -9.18 -5.56
N ASN A 283 13.05 -10.12 -6.00
CA ASN A 283 13.54 -10.15 -7.39
C ASN A 283 12.79 -11.12 -8.31
N LYS A 284 11.93 -12.01 -7.78
CA LYS A 284 11.12 -12.94 -8.57
C LYS A 284 9.69 -12.46 -8.68
N TRP A 285 9.05 -12.76 -9.79
CA TRP A 285 7.64 -12.49 -10.01
C TRP A 285 6.77 -13.61 -9.42
N MET A 286 5.64 -13.24 -8.83
CA MET A 286 4.64 -14.20 -8.37
C MET A 286 3.66 -14.50 -9.52
N PRO A 287 3.41 -15.79 -9.86
CA PRO A 287 2.40 -16.17 -10.84
C PRO A 287 1.00 -15.63 -10.45
N ASP A 288 0.16 -15.36 -11.45
CA ASP A 288 -1.28 -15.01 -11.32
C ASP A 288 -1.64 -13.73 -10.55
N SER A 289 -0.65 -12.97 -10.06
CA SER A 289 -0.86 -11.86 -9.12
C SER A 289 -0.54 -10.47 -9.68
N GLY A 290 -0.40 -10.32 -11.00
CA GLY A 290 -0.14 -8.99 -11.58
C GLY A 290 -0.70 -8.73 -12.97
N GLY A 291 -1.88 -9.29 -13.26
CA GLY A 291 -2.73 -8.79 -14.33
C GLY A 291 -3.03 -7.29 -14.25
N PHE A 292 -2.72 -6.63 -13.12
CA PHE A 292 -2.95 -5.22 -12.88
C PHE A 292 -1.72 -4.30 -12.87
N TYR A 293 -0.50 -4.84 -13.02
CA TYR A 293 0.74 -4.06 -13.14
C TYR A 293 1.11 -3.80 -14.60
N HIS A 294 1.77 -2.68 -14.88
CA HIS A 294 2.31 -2.41 -16.21
C HIS A 294 3.29 -3.51 -16.68
N THR A 295 3.32 -3.81 -17.97
CA THR A 295 4.16 -4.89 -18.55
C THR A 295 5.66 -4.61 -18.37
N ARG A 296 6.06 -3.34 -18.47
CA ARG A 296 7.44 -2.89 -18.17
C ARG A 296 7.81 -3.07 -16.68
N PHE A 297 6.82 -3.07 -15.78
CA PHE A 297 7.04 -3.37 -14.37
C PHE A 297 7.26 -4.87 -14.17
N THR A 298 6.37 -5.71 -14.72
CA THR A 298 6.44 -7.17 -14.56
C THR A 298 7.71 -7.76 -15.19
N SER A 299 8.10 -7.31 -16.38
CA SER A 299 9.34 -7.73 -17.09
C SER A 299 10.64 -7.37 -16.37
N SER A 300 10.57 -6.58 -15.30
CA SER A 300 11.72 -6.16 -14.52
C SER A 300 12.14 -7.15 -13.42
N PHE A 301 11.37 -8.22 -13.24
CA PHE A 301 11.61 -9.31 -12.29
C PHE A 301 12.06 -10.59 -13.04
N ASP A 302 12.58 -11.56 -12.29
CA ASP A 302 12.87 -12.91 -12.77
C ASP A 302 11.65 -13.84 -12.60
N ASN A 303 11.65 -14.99 -13.25
CA ASN A 303 10.56 -15.96 -13.24
C ASN A 303 9.24 -15.38 -13.79
N THR A 304 9.35 -14.57 -14.83
CA THR A 304 8.20 -13.97 -15.51
C THR A 304 7.79 -14.79 -16.73
N GLU A 305 6.57 -14.60 -17.18
CA GLU A 305 6.08 -15.18 -18.44
C GLU A 305 6.78 -14.66 -19.69
N TYR A 306 7.57 -13.59 -19.57
CA TYR A 306 8.36 -12.97 -20.62
C TYR A 306 9.78 -13.53 -20.69
N ASP A 307 10.20 -14.29 -19.67
CA ASP A 307 11.54 -14.85 -19.62
C ASP A 307 11.73 -15.86 -20.77
N ASN A 308 12.92 -15.83 -21.38
CA ASN A 308 13.29 -16.66 -22.54
C ASN A 308 12.38 -16.50 -23.77
N LYS A 309 11.66 -15.39 -23.88
CA LYS A 309 10.82 -15.09 -25.06
C LYS A 309 11.28 -13.83 -25.78
N PHE A 310 11.13 -13.86 -27.09
CA PHE A 310 11.50 -12.78 -27.99
C PHE A 310 10.25 -12.18 -28.62
N PHE A 311 10.28 -10.87 -28.79
CA PHE A 311 9.21 -10.06 -29.35
C PHE A 311 9.70 -9.31 -30.59
N PRO A 312 8.80 -9.00 -31.54
CA PRO A 312 9.16 -8.15 -32.68
C PRO A 312 9.43 -6.73 -32.16
N LYS A 313 10.43 -6.05 -32.73
CA LYS A 313 10.76 -4.67 -32.35
C LYS A 313 9.57 -3.73 -32.57
N TYR A 314 8.91 -3.89 -33.70
CA TYR A 314 7.78 -3.07 -34.12
C TYR A 314 6.49 -3.87 -34.20
N LEU A 315 5.37 -3.17 -34.06
CA LEU A 315 4.04 -3.78 -34.15
C LEU A 315 3.67 -4.10 -35.60
N ASP A 316 3.21 -5.32 -35.84
CA ASP A 316 2.77 -5.82 -37.16
C ASP A 316 1.25 -5.79 -37.27
N TYR A 317 0.71 -5.53 -38.47
CA TYR A 317 -0.73 -5.72 -38.67
C TYR A 317 -1.03 -7.17 -39.03
N GLY A 318 -2.21 -7.63 -38.63
CA GLY A 318 -2.62 -9.03 -38.68
C GLY A 318 -2.04 -9.85 -37.54
N ALA A 319 -1.21 -9.26 -36.68
CA ALA A 319 -0.76 -9.91 -35.46
C ALA A 319 -1.88 -9.95 -34.42
N ASN A 320 -1.83 -10.97 -33.58
CA ASN A 320 -2.72 -11.13 -32.44
C ASN A 320 -2.07 -10.47 -31.24
N ILE A 321 -2.72 -9.46 -30.69
CA ILE A 321 -2.20 -8.62 -29.63
C ILE A 321 -3.07 -8.72 -28.40
N THR A 322 -2.45 -8.52 -27.23
CA THR A 322 -3.18 -8.27 -26.00
C THR A 322 -2.93 -6.83 -25.59
N LEU A 323 -4.01 -6.10 -25.31
CA LEU A 323 -3.95 -4.71 -24.92
C LEU A 323 -4.17 -4.59 -23.42
N LYS A 324 -3.40 -3.70 -22.80
CA LYS A 324 -3.51 -3.41 -21.39
C LYS A 324 -3.57 -1.91 -21.20
N ASN A 325 -4.35 -1.49 -20.22
CA ASN A 325 -4.43 -0.08 -19.85
C ASN A 325 -3.25 0.27 -18.93
N ASN A 326 -2.70 1.47 -19.10
CA ASN A 326 -1.54 1.93 -18.33
C ASN A 326 -1.90 2.39 -16.91
N LEU A 327 -3.18 2.68 -16.62
CA LEU A 327 -3.59 3.08 -15.28
C LEU A 327 -3.18 2.01 -14.25
N ALA A 328 -2.56 2.43 -13.15
CA ALA A 328 -2.20 1.47 -12.11
C ALA A 328 -3.44 0.73 -11.59
N MET A 329 -3.24 -0.54 -11.24
CA MET A 329 -4.30 -1.48 -10.88
C MET A 329 -5.36 -1.74 -11.98
N SER A 330 -5.08 -1.45 -13.26
CA SER A 330 -6.01 -1.75 -14.35
C SER A 330 -5.91 -3.21 -14.82
N GLY A 331 -6.24 -3.50 -16.08
CA GLY A 331 -6.35 -4.86 -16.61
C GLY A 331 -6.14 -4.95 -18.12
N TYR A 332 -6.31 -6.17 -18.62
CA TYR A 332 -6.34 -6.49 -20.04
C TYR A 332 -7.70 -6.14 -20.64
N LEU A 333 -7.70 -5.65 -21.87
CA LEU A 333 -8.92 -5.46 -22.65
C LEU A 333 -9.51 -6.83 -22.99
N GLU A 334 -10.70 -7.09 -22.50
CA GLU A 334 -11.39 -8.37 -22.57
C GLU A 334 -12.72 -8.26 -23.32
N SER A 335 -13.10 -9.34 -24.00
CA SER A 335 -14.46 -9.54 -24.48
C SER A 335 -14.85 -11.01 -24.43
N TRP A 336 -16.15 -11.28 -24.29
CA TRP A 336 -16.71 -12.63 -24.29
C TRP A 336 -18.10 -12.64 -24.92
N TYR A 337 -18.67 -13.81 -25.22
CA TYR A 337 -19.94 -13.96 -25.96
C TYR A 337 -21.16 -13.29 -25.28
N ASP A 338 -21.06 -12.89 -24.01
CA ASP A 338 -22.13 -12.20 -23.29
C ASP A 338 -22.42 -10.81 -23.86
N LEU A 339 -23.71 -10.49 -23.92
CA LEU A 339 -24.21 -9.20 -24.40
C LEU A 339 -24.46 -8.25 -23.24
N PHE A 340 -24.38 -6.95 -23.48
CA PHE A 340 -24.83 -5.97 -22.50
C PHE A 340 -26.34 -6.17 -22.20
N PRO A 341 -26.79 -5.98 -20.96
CA PRO A 341 -28.20 -6.09 -20.62
C PRO A 341 -29.04 -5.11 -21.45
N SER A 342 -30.23 -5.56 -21.87
CA SER A 342 -31.16 -4.80 -22.74
C SER A 342 -31.57 -3.43 -22.17
N ALA A 343 -31.43 -3.23 -20.85
CA ALA A 343 -31.68 -1.96 -20.18
C ALA A 343 -30.69 -0.85 -20.57
N PHE A 344 -29.51 -1.18 -21.09
CA PHE A 344 -28.46 -0.20 -21.41
C PHE A 344 -28.37 0.12 -22.90
N THR A 345 -28.56 -0.88 -23.77
CA THR A 345 -28.32 -0.75 -25.22
C THR A 345 -28.96 -1.91 -26.01
N ALA A 346 -28.99 -1.76 -27.33
CA ALA A 346 -29.24 -2.83 -28.30
C ALA A 346 -28.25 -4.00 -28.10
N PRO A 347 -28.57 -5.24 -28.54
CA PRO A 347 -27.73 -6.41 -28.33
C PRO A 347 -26.32 -6.20 -28.93
N CYS A 348 -25.34 -5.97 -28.06
CA CYS A 348 -23.95 -5.79 -28.41
C CYS A 348 -23.06 -6.48 -27.37
N GLN A 349 -21.93 -7.02 -27.82
CA GLN A 349 -21.03 -7.81 -26.99
C GLN A 349 -20.36 -6.95 -25.92
N GLN A 350 -20.23 -7.48 -24.71
CA GLN A 350 -19.54 -6.78 -23.63
C GLN A 350 -18.04 -6.66 -23.92
N ILE A 351 -17.50 -5.45 -23.77
CA ILE A 351 -16.06 -5.20 -23.74
C ILE A 351 -15.73 -4.62 -22.37
N THR A 352 -14.84 -5.28 -21.66
CA THR A 352 -14.52 -5.03 -20.26
C THR A 352 -13.01 -5.04 -20.05
N LEU A 353 -12.59 -4.79 -18.81
CA LEU A 353 -11.21 -4.95 -18.36
C LEU A 353 -11.13 -6.04 -17.31
N THR A 354 -10.16 -6.93 -17.44
CA THR A 354 -9.93 -8.04 -16.51
C THR A 354 -8.50 -8.10 -16.01
N THR A 355 -8.31 -8.63 -14.82
CA THR A 355 -6.97 -8.96 -14.30
C THR A 355 -6.63 -10.43 -14.51
N LEU A 356 -7.61 -11.24 -14.91
CA LEU A 356 -7.41 -12.64 -15.23
C LEU A 356 -6.73 -12.76 -16.59
N LYS A 357 -5.81 -13.71 -16.69
CA LYS A 357 -5.12 -13.98 -17.94
C LYS A 357 -5.76 -15.17 -18.63
N ASP A 358 -6.76 -14.90 -19.45
CA ASP A 358 -7.34 -15.89 -20.36
C ASP A 358 -7.01 -15.49 -21.80
N SER A 359 -6.25 -16.33 -22.50
CA SER A 359 -5.83 -16.06 -23.88
C SER A 359 -7.00 -15.95 -24.85
N GLU A 360 -8.13 -16.61 -24.60
CA GLU A 360 -9.27 -16.56 -25.50
C GLU A 360 -10.01 -15.21 -25.40
N SER A 361 -10.15 -14.68 -24.18
CA SER A 361 -10.93 -13.46 -23.92
C SER A 361 -10.16 -12.16 -24.15
N ILE A 362 -8.82 -12.19 -24.11
CA ILE A 362 -7.97 -10.98 -24.16
C ILE A 362 -7.25 -10.77 -25.51
N THR A 363 -7.48 -11.63 -26.50
CA THR A 363 -6.74 -11.58 -27.78
C THR A 363 -7.49 -10.83 -28.87
N TRP A 364 -6.82 -9.83 -29.44
CA TRP A 364 -7.33 -8.94 -30.47
C TRP A 364 -6.47 -9.00 -31.73
N THR A 365 -7.07 -9.11 -32.90
CA THR A 365 -6.37 -9.02 -34.18
C THR A 365 -6.41 -7.57 -34.68
N LEU A 366 -5.23 -7.02 -34.97
CA LEU A 366 -5.10 -5.65 -35.45
C LEU A 366 -5.16 -5.61 -36.98
N ARG A 367 -6.18 -4.98 -37.57
CA ARG A 367 -6.32 -4.85 -39.03
C ARG A 367 -6.18 -3.41 -39.49
N PHE A 368 -5.50 -3.23 -40.63
CA PHE A 368 -5.32 -1.92 -41.26
C PHE A 368 -6.57 -1.53 -42.02
N VAL A 369 -6.94 -0.26 -41.94
CA VAL A 369 -8.06 0.28 -42.69
C VAL A 369 -7.66 1.59 -43.34
N ASN A 370 -7.98 1.74 -44.63
CA ASN A 370 -7.67 2.95 -45.35
C ASN A 370 -8.83 3.95 -45.19
N VAL A 371 -8.50 5.21 -44.92
CA VAL A 371 -9.50 6.27 -44.76
C VAL A 371 -9.24 7.34 -45.79
N THR A 372 -10.05 7.36 -46.84
CA THR A 372 -9.98 8.30 -47.97
C THR A 372 -11.26 9.14 -48.00
N ALA A 373 -11.12 10.47 -47.99
CA ALA A 373 -12.25 11.42 -48.06
C ALA A 373 -13.39 11.16 -47.04
N GLY A 374 -13.08 10.60 -45.87
CA GLY A 374 -14.07 10.28 -44.82
C GLY A 374 -14.82 8.97 -45.02
N GLN A 375 -14.50 8.20 -46.05
CA GLN A 375 -14.96 6.82 -46.25
C GLN A 375 -13.91 5.83 -45.76
N VAL A 376 -14.39 4.73 -45.20
CA VAL A 376 -13.59 3.67 -44.59
C VAL A 376 -13.57 2.52 -45.58
N GLU A 377 -12.40 2.20 -46.12
CA GLU A 377 -12.20 1.09 -47.06
C GLU A 377 -11.51 -0.06 -46.31
N ASP A 378 -12.24 -1.17 -46.16
CA ASP A 378 -11.65 -2.40 -45.65
C ASP A 378 -10.67 -2.96 -46.70
N THR A 379 -9.42 -3.07 -46.29
CA THR A 379 -8.36 -3.59 -47.15
C THR A 379 -8.22 -5.12 -47.07
N ASN A 380 -9.09 -5.80 -46.30
CA ASN A 380 -8.92 -7.22 -45.93
C ASN A 380 -7.51 -7.52 -45.36
N GLY A 381 -6.88 -6.52 -44.74
CA GLY A 381 -5.50 -6.59 -44.27
C GLY A 381 -4.42 -6.57 -45.36
N VAL A 382 -4.78 -6.43 -46.64
CA VAL A 382 -3.87 -6.32 -47.80
C VAL A 382 -3.56 -4.86 -48.07
N ARG A 383 -2.35 -4.43 -47.73
CA ARG A 383 -1.94 -3.03 -47.80
C ARG A 383 -1.50 -2.59 -49.19
N PRO A 384 -1.73 -1.31 -49.57
CA PRO A 384 -0.97 -0.68 -50.65
C PRO A 384 0.49 -0.56 -50.19
N GLU A 385 1.44 -1.02 -51.00
CA GLU A 385 2.90 -0.83 -50.85
C GLU A 385 3.68 -1.72 -49.86
N GLY A 386 3.10 -2.77 -49.27
CA GLY A 386 3.90 -3.74 -48.49
C GLY A 386 4.50 -3.21 -47.18
N ARG A 387 4.09 -2.02 -46.71
CA ARG A 387 4.32 -1.54 -45.35
C ARG A 387 3.72 -2.58 -44.40
N ARG A 388 4.51 -3.16 -43.48
CA ARG A 388 4.06 -4.19 -42.51
C ARG A 388 3.91 -3.66 -41.09
N VAL A 389 4.62 -2.60 -40.77
CA VAL A 389 4.68 -2.01 -39.42
C VAL A 389 3.56 -0.99 -39.21
N VAL A 390 2.99 -0.96 -38.01
CA VAL A 390 2.04 0.07 -37.53
C VAL A 390 2.79 1.37 -37.20
N HIS A 391 2.28 2.49 -37.67
CA HIS A 391 2.83 3.82 -37.41
C HIS A 391 1.84 4.70 -36.66
N ASN A 392 2.37 5.74 -36.02
CA ASN A 392 1.61 6.77 -35.36
C ASN A 392 0.74 7.53 -36.39
N GLY A 393 -0.56 7.67 -36.09
CA GLY A 393 -1.56 8.27 -36.97
C GLY A 393 -2.35 7.27 -37.83
N ASP A 394 -1.95 5.99 -37.85
CA ASP A 394 -2.62 4.97 -38.64
C ASP A 394 -4.01 4.61 -38.08
N HIS A 395 -4.93 4.26 -38.99
CA HIS A 395 -6.29 3.83 -38.68
C HIS A 395 -6.36 2.30 -38.66
N ILE A 396 -6.94 1.77 -37.58
CA ILE A 396 -7.02 0.34 -37.30
C ILE A 396 -8.43 -0.08 -36.90
N VAL A 397 -8.72 -1.35 -37.10
CA VAL A 397 -9.86 -2.04 -36.49
C VAL A 397 -9.31 -3.15 -35.60
N LEU A 398 -9.82 -3.21 -34.37
CA LEU A 398 -9.51 -4.26 -33.41
C LEU A 398 -10.64 -5.28 -33.43
N THR A 399 -10.33 -6.50 -33.84
CA THR A 399 -11.30 -7.59 -33.91
C THR A 399 -10.98 -8.62 -32.86
N HIS A 400 -11.96 -8.97 -32.03
CA HIS A 400 -11.80 -9.98 -31.01
C HIS A 400 -11.65 -11.36 -31.66
N GLN A 401 -10.58 -12.09 -31.33
CA GLN A 401 -10.24 -13.31 -32.06
C GLN A 401 -11.29 -14.43 -31.86
N ALA A 402 -11.78 -14.62 -30.63
CA ALA A 402 -12.69 -15.73 -30.34
C ALA A 402 -14.10 -15.50 -30.90
N THR A 403 -14.60 -14.25 -30.86
CA THR A 403 -15.98 -13.95 -31.26
C THR A 403 -16.11 -13.32 -32.65
N GLY A 404 -15.01 -12.94 -33.29
CA GLY A 404 -15.00 -12.28 -34.60
C GLY A 404 -15.59 -10.86 -34.61
N ARG A 405 -16.01 -10.32 -33.45
CA ARG A 405 -16.63 -8.99 -33.34
C ARG A 405 -15.58 -7.88 -33.37
N SER A 406 -15.88 -6.78 -34.05
CA SER A 406 -15.06 -5.57 -34.04
C SER A 406 -15.39 -4.67 -32.85
N MET A 407 -14.36 -4.04 -32.25
CA MET A 407 -14.55 -3.04 -31.20
C MET A 407 -15.19 -1.77 -31.76
N ARG A 408 -16.37 -1.42 -31.24
CA ARG A 408 -17.19 -0.29 -31.66
C ARG A 408 -17.46 0.65 -30.51
N THR A 409 -17.68 1.93 -30.82
CA THR A 409 -18.38 2.85 -29.94
C THR A 409 -19.54 3.55 -30.67
N HIS A 410 -20.53 4.01 -29.90
CA HIS A 410 -21.76 4.61 -30.43
C HIS A 410 -22.32 5.70 -29.51
N GLY A 411 -23.40 6.34 -29.93
CA GLY A 411 -24.03 7.44 -29.18
C GLY A 411 -24.70 7.04 -27.85
N HIS A 412 -24.82 5.76 -27.53
CA HIS A 412 -25.34 5.32 -26.23
C HIS A 412 -24.34 5.61 -25.10
N ARG A 413 -24.89 5.91 -23.93
CA ARG A 413 -24.12 6.22 -22.72
C ARG A 413 -23.56 4.94 -22.10
N ALA A 414 -22.37 5.02 -21.52
CA ALA A 414 -21.78 3.91 -20.78
C ALA A 414 -22.68 3.48 -19.59
N PRO A 415 -22.61 2.20 -19.13
CA PRO A 415 -23.49 1.67 -18.09
C PRO A 415 -23.41 2.41 -16.75
N ILE A 416 -22.20 2.71 -16.28
CA ILE A 416 -21.94 3.36 -15.00
C ILE A 416 -21.51 4.82 -15.24
N THR A 417 -20.48 5.04 -16.04
CA THR A 417 -19.96 6.40 -16.33
C THR A 417 -20.81 7.09 -17.40
N ARG A 418 -22.03 7.53 -17.02
CA ARG A 418 -23.05 8.11 -17.92
C ARG A 418 -22.61 9.33 -18.76
N ARG A 419 -21.47 9.95 -18.44
CA ARG A 419 -20.88 11.08 -19.19
C ARG A 419 -20.10 10.61 -20.43
N HIS A 420 -19.70 9.34 -20.48
CA HIS A 420 -18.93 8.76 -21.57
C HIS A 420 -19.84 7.93 -22.49
N PHE A 421 -19.32 7.63 -23.68
CA PHE A 421 -19.94 6.71 -24.62
C PHE A 421 -19.61 5.26 -24.28
N GLN A 422 -20.55 4.38 -24.54
CA GLN A 422 -20.36 2.94 -24.39
C GLN A 422 -19.44 2.40 -25.49
N VAL A 423 -18.64 1.41 -25.12
CA VAL A 423 -17.79 0.61 -26.02
C VAL A 423 -18.29 -0.84 -25.97
N CYS A 424 -18.42 -1.48 -27.12
CA CYS A 424 -18.96 -2.83 -27.25
C CYS A 424 -18.41 -3.54 -28.50
N GLY A 425 -18.56 -4.87 -28.56
CA GLY A 425 -18.26 -5.64 -29.77
C GLY A 425 -19.48 -5.73 -30.70
N TYR A 426 -19.27 -5.50 -31.99
CA TYR A 426 -20.32 -5.56 -33.02
C TYR A 426 -19.78 -6.06 -34.38
N GLY A 427 -20.69 -6.46 -35.27
CA GLY A 427 -20.38 -6.90 -36.65
C GLY A 427 -19.88 -8.34 -36.71
N ASP A 428 -20.08 -9.04 -37.82
CA ASP A 428 -19.54 -10.40 -38.03
C ASP A 428 -18.20 -10.32 -38.79
N ASP A 429 -17.27 -11.23 -38.50
CA ASP A 429 -15.98 -11.38 -39.20
C ASP A 429 -15.17 -10.09 -39.39
N GLY A 430 -15.19 -9.23 -38.38
CA GLY A 430 -14.40 -8.03 -38.39
C GLY A 430 -14.94 -6.94 -39.33
N GLU A 431 -16.21 -6.59 -39.21
CA GLU A 431 -16.77 -5.41 -39.88
C GLU A 431 -15.90 -4.16 -39.61
N ALA A 432 -15.58 -3.41 -40.66
CA ALA A 432 -14.72 -2.23 -40.64
C ALA A 432 -15.50 -0.99 -41.09
N GLY A 433 -16.31 -0.44 -40.19
CA GLY A 433 -17.05 0.80 -40.42
C GLY A 433 -16.43 2.02 -39.71
N PRO A 434 -17.02 3.22 -39.90
CA PRO A 434 -16.55 4.44 -39.25
C PRO A 434 -16.62 4.41 -37.71
N PHE A 435 -17.54 3.64 -37.13
CA PHE A 435 -17.71 3.52 -35.68
C PHE A 435 -16.76 2.48 -35.06
N GLU A 436 -16.26 1.56 -35.88
CA GLU A 436 -15.33 0.48 -35.54
C GLU A 436 -13.87 0.88 -35.77
N THR A 437 -13.63 1.98 -36.49
CA THR A 437 -12.29 2.48 -36.83
C THR A 437 -11.71 3.33 -35.70
N TRP A 438 -10.50 2.98 -35.28
CA TRP A 438 -9.73 3.67 -34.25
C TRP A 438 -8.39 4.15 -34.81
N GLN A 439 -8.04 5.40 -34.56
CA GLN A 439 -6.74 5.97 -34.88
C GLN A 439 -5.79 5.79 -33.70
N ILE A 440 -4.59 5.27 -33.96
CA ILE A 440 -3.54 5.18 -32.94
C ILE A 440 -2.77 6.50 -32.89
N LEU A 441 -2.70 7.10 -31.71
CA LEU A 441 -1.99 8.36 -31.48
C LEU A 441 -1.00 8.19 -30.33
N VAL A 442 0.29 8.42 -30.60
CA VAL A 442 1.36 8.36 -29.60
C VAL A 442 1.69 9.80 -29.17
N PRO A 443 1.46 10.17 -27.90
CA PRO A 443 1.76 11.51 -27.41
C PRO A 443 3.24 11.88 -27.60
N GLY A 444 3.51 13.04 -28.20
CA GLY A 444 4.87 13.56 -28.37
C GLY A 444 5.68 12.95 -29.52
N MET A 445 5.11 12.03 -30.31
CA MET A 445 5.77 11.47 -31.50
C MET A 445 5.18 12.05 -32.79
N ALA A 446 6.02 12.21 -33.81
CA ALA A 446 5.59 12.67 -35.13
C ALA A 446 4.71 11.61 -35.84
N GLU A 447 3.79 12.06 -36.68
CA GLU A 447 3.00 11.16 -37.54
C GLU A 447 3.92 10.35 -38.46
N GLY A 448 3.55 9.09 -38.71
CA GLY A 448 4.35 8.18 -39.54
C GLY A 448 5.54 7.54 -38.84
N THR A 449 5.75 7.77 -37.54
CA THR A 449 6.79 7.08 -36.73
C THR A 449 6.35 5.64 -36.41
N PRO A 450 7.19 4.61 -36.58
CA PRO A 450 6.80 3.22 -36.28
C PRO A 450 6.61 2.98 -34.78
N ILE A 451 5.60 2.19 -34.42
CA ILE A 451 5.23 1.89 -33.04
C ILE A 451 6.01 0.67 -32.54
N GLU A 452 6.64 0.79 -31.37
CA GLU A 452 7.34 -0.32 -30.72
C GLU A 452 6.37 -1.19 -29.92
N THR A 453 6.61 -2.50 -29.92
CA THR A 453 5.66 -3.48 -29.39
C THR A 453 5.42 -3.39 -27.88
N LEU A 454 6.45 -3.23 -27.05
CA LEU A 454 6.31 -3.24 -25.58
C LEU A 454 6.66 -1.89 -24.92
N GLY A 455 7.27 -0.98 -25.67
CA GLY A 455 7.83 0.28 -25.16
C GLY A 455 6.97 1.52 -25.41
N THR A 456 5.88 1.41 -26.19
CA THR A 456 5.07 2.56 -26.60
C THR A 456 3.71 2.56 -25.91
N ASP A 457 3.43 3.64 -25.19
CA ASP A 457 2.10 3.95 -24.67
C ASP A 457 1.36 4.84 -25.69
N PHE A 458 0.14 4.46 -26.07
CA PHE A 458 -0.62 5.14 -27.10
C PHE A 458 -2.09 5.35 -26.71
N LEU A 459 -2.71 6.31 -27.38
CA LEU A 459 -4.13 6.61 -27.31
C LEU A 459 -4.85 5.94 -28.48
N LEU A 460 -6.07 5.50 -28.25
CA LEU A 460 -6.98 5.01 -29.28
C LEU A 460 -8.13 6.00 -29.44
N MET A 461 -8.15 6.73 -30.54
CA MET A 461 -9.18 7.72 -30.85
C MET A 461 -10.17 7.15 -31.86
N ASN A 462 -11.45 7.09 -31.53
CA ASN A 462 -12.48 6.65 -32.46
C ASN A 462 -12.68 7.68 -33.59
N PHE A 463 -12.68 7.20 -34.83
CA PHE A 463 -12.77 8.03 -36.02
C PHE A 463 -14.09 8.80 -36.10
N LYS A 464 -15.24 8.12 -35.93
CA LYS A 464 -16.56 8.76 -36.08
C LYS A 464 -16.99 9.59 -34.89
N MET A 465 -16.77 9.08 -33.67
CA MET A 465 -17.26 9.72 -32.43
C MET A 465 -16.34 10.81 -31.89
N ASN A 466 -15.09 10.85 -32.37
CA ASN A 466 -14.02 11.75 -31.91
C ASN A 466 -13.86 11.70 -30.38
N CYS A 467 -13.69 10.48 -29.86
CA CYS A 467 -13.51 10.19 -28.44
C CYS A 467 -12.38 9.18 -28.26
N TYR A 468 -11.76 9.17 -27.08
CA TYR A 468 -10.65 8.31 -26.72
C TYR A 468 -11.12 7.12 -25.89
N LEU A 469 -10.60 5.93 -26.20
CA LEU A 469 -10.82 4.73 -25.40
C LEU A 469 -10.21 4.93 -24.00
N ALA A 470 -11.03 4.73 -22.97
CA ALA A 470 -10.70 5.09 -21.61
C ALA A 470 -11.18 4.05 -20.60
N ASN A 471 -10.36 3.81 -19.59
CA ASN A 471 -10.77 3.23 -18.32
C ASN A 471 -11.11 4.37 -17.34
N PRO A 472 -12.39 4.58 -16.98
CA PRO A 472 -12.81 5.69 -16.12
C PRO A 472 -12.48 5.39 -14.64
N GLY A 473 -11.19 5.40 -14.30
CA GLY A 473 -10.72 5.32 -12.92
C GLY A 473 -10.95 3.97 -12.24
N ASN A 474 -10.78 2.86 -12.97
CA ASN A 474 -10.97 1.50 -12.45
C ASN A 474 -12.38 1.26 -11.87
N THR A 475 -13.40 1.82 -12.51
CA THR A 475 -14.80 1.65 -12.07
C THR A 475 -15.25 0.21 -12.29
N ASP A 476 -15.65 -0.46 -11.20
CA ASP A 476 -16.15 -1.84 -11.25
C ASP A 476 -17.55 -1.91 -11.90
N LEU A 477 -17.75 -2.94 -12.72
CA LEU A 477 -19.06 -3.26 -13.28
C LEU A 477 -19.90 -4.09 -12.30
N PRO A 478 -21.25 -4.00 -12.36
CA PRO A 478 -22.13 -4.81 -11.53
C PRO A 478 -22.11 -6.29 -11.90
N ASN A 479 -22.76 -7.12 -11.08
CA ASN A 479 -22.79 -8.59 -11.19
C ASN A 479 -23.32 -9.18 -12.51
N TRP A 480 -23.89 -8.38 -13.41
CA TRP A 480 -24.25 -8.85 -14.76
C TRP A 480 -23.02 -8.97 -15.69
N ALA A 481 -21.91 -8.32 -15.33
CA ALA A 481 -20.61 -8.48 -15.96
C ALA A 481 -19.78 -9.54 -15.21
N PHE A 482 -18.65 -9.93 -15.80
CA PHE A 482 -17.72 -10.88 -15.18
C PHE A 482 -17.25 -10.40 -13.80
N GLN A 483 -16.91 -11.37 -12.94
CA GLN A 483 -16.48 -11.07 -11.59
C GLN A 483 -15.20 -10.22 -11.61
N SER A 484 -15.24 -9.04 -11.00
CA SER A 484 -14.15 -8.05 -10.97
C SER A 484 -13.84 -7.40 -12.34
N ALA A 485 -14.80 -7.41 -13.27
CA ALA A 485 -14.70 -6.69 -14.52
C ALA A 485 -14.78 -5.16 -14.30
N LYS A 486 -13.90 -4.42 -14.98
CA LYS A 486 -13.91 -2.95 -14.96
C LYS A 486 -14.49 -2.37 -16.25
N GLU A 487 -15.08 -1.19 -16.13
CA GLU A 487 -15.76 -0.51 -17.23
C GLU A 487 -14.76 0.00 -18.29
N VAL A 488 -15.09 -0.19 -19.57
CA VAL A 488 -14.40 0.42 -20.71
C VAL A 488 -15.34 1.39 -21.39
N THR A 489 -14.86 2.61 -21.65
CA THR A 489 -15.69 3.70 -22.16
C THR A 489 -14.95 4.50 -23.23
N CYS A 490 -15.66 5.40 -23.92
CA CYS A 490 -15.05 6.36 -24.84
C CYS A 490 -15.38 7.79 -24.41
N THR A 491 -14.36 8.62 -24.17
CA THR A 491 -14.51 9.99 -23.64
C THR A 491 -13.94 11.04 -24.58
N ARG A 492 -14.60 12.20 -24.67
CA ARG A 492 -14.08 13.34 -25.45
C ARG A 492 -13.07 14.17 -24.67
N ASN A 493 -12.94 13.94 -23.36
CA ASN A 493 -12.00 14.65 -22.52
C ASN A 493 -10.58 14.10 -22.72
N ARG A 494 -9.67 14.95 -23.20
CA ARG A 494 -8.25 14.60 -23.43
C ARG A 494 -7.43 14.45 -22.15
N GLU A 495 -7.94 14.97 -21.03
CA GLU A 495 -7.27 14.93 -19.72
C GLU A 495 -7.89 13.88 -18.78
N ALA A 496 -8.75 13.01 -19.31
CA ALA A 496 -9.30 11.92 -18.52
C ALA A 496 -8.22 10.94 -18.06
N HIS A 497 -8.44 10.27 -16.93
CA HIS A 497 -7.58 9.19 -16.48
C HIS A 497 -7.78 7.92 -17.34
N GLY A 498 -6.75 7.08 -17.41
CA GLY A 498 -6.85 5.76 -18.07
C GLY A 498 -7.01 5.81 -19.58
N LEU A 499 -6.50 6.84 -20.25
CA LEU A 499 -6.53 6.98 -21.71
C LEU A 499 -5.42 6.21 -22.43
N LEU A 500 -4.31 5.96 -21.75
CA LEU A 500 -3.14 5.32 -22.32
C LEU A 500 -3.28 3.80 -22.28
N TRP A 501 -2.95 3.19 -23.41
CA TRP A 501 -2.93 1.75 -23.62
C TRP A 501 -1.57 1.35 -24.16
N HIS A 502 -1.17 0.12 -23.87
CA HIS A 502 0.05 -0.46 -24.41
C HIS A 502 -0.21 -1.90 -24.81
N VAL A 503 0.64 -2.39 -25.71
CA VAL A 503 0.60 -3.80 -26.12
C VAL A 503 1.38 -4.60 -25.08
N ASN A 504 0.69 -5.55 -24.44
CA ASN A 504 1.28 -6.42 -23.43
C ASN A 504 1.93 -7.66 -24.03
N TRP A 505 1.32 -8.20 -25.09
CA TRP A 505 1.76 -9.44 -25.74
C TRP A 505 1.45 -9.39 -27.22
N VAL A 506 2.31 -10.02 -28.03
CA VAL A 506 2.08 -10.22 -29.46
C VAL A 506 2.35 -11.67 -29.82
N ASN A 507 1.41 -12.27 -30.54
CA ASN A 507 1.47 -13.59 -31.15
C ASN A 507 1.18 -13.49 -32.66
N ALA A 508 1.48 -14.55 -33.39
CA ALA A 508 1.18 -14.68 -34.83
C ALA A 508 1.72 -13.53 -35.71
N THR A 509 2.79 -12.87 -35.27
CA THR A 509 3.48 -11.83 -36.07
C THR A 509 4.33 -12.47 -37.17
N ARG A 510 4.43 -11.78 -38.31
CA ARG A 510 5.30 -12.17 -39.43
C ARG A 510 6.66 -11.49 -39.37
N LEU A 511 6.88 -10.62 -38.37
CA LEU A 511 8.13 -9.90 -38.16
C LEU A 511 9.14 -10.75 -37.36
N PRO A 512 10.45 -10.53 -37.56
CA PRO A 512 11.47 -11.25 -36.82
C PRO A 512 11.46 -10.88 -35.32
N LEU A 513 11.51 -11.90 -34.47
CA LEU A 513 11.58 -11.77 -33.02
C LEU A 513 13.03 -11.45 -32.62
N THR A 514 13.28 -10.23 -32.17
CA THR A 514 14.65 -9.70 -31.97
C THR A 514 14.89 -9.10 -30.60
N ARG A 515 13.83 -8.72 -29.89
CA ARG A 515 13.91 -7.96 -28.63
C ARG A 515 13.40 -8.78 -27.46
N THR A 516 13.95 -8.54 -26.28
CA THR A 516 13.46 -9.12 -25.03
C THR A 516 12.62 -8.09 -24.27
N ALA A 517 11.65 -8.54 -23.46
CA ALA A 517 10.84 -7.63 -22.65
C ALA A 517 11.67 -6.87 -21.60
N ARG A 518 12.77 -7.49 -21.12
CA ARG A 518 13.67 -6.91 -20.12
C ARG A 518 14.37 -5.63 -20.59
N GLU A 519 14.60 -5.49 -21.90
CA GLU A 519 15.14 -4.26 -22.49
C GLU A 519 14.23 -3.04 -22.29
N TYR A 520 12.92 -3.26 -22.15
CA TYR A 520 11.93 -2.21 -21.91
C TYR A 520 11.54 -2.08 -20.43
N SER A 521 12.22 -2.80 -19.53
CA SER A 521 11.86 -2.81 -18.12
C SER A 521 11.96 -1.43 -17.46
N MET A 522 11.15 -1.20 -16.43
CA MET A 522 11.17 0.05 -15.68
C MET A 522 12.47 0.21 -14.87
N SER A 523 13.01 1.43 -14.88
CA SER A 523 14.06 1.86 -13.96
C SER A 523 13.58 1.82 -12.51
N LEU A 524 14.50 1.80 -11.54
CA LEU A 524 14.15 1.76 -10.11
C LEU A 524 13.22 2.91 -9.70
N TRP A 525 13.43 4.11 -10.23
CA TRP A 525 12.58 5.26 -9.92
C TRP A 525 11.18 5.12 -10.50
N GLU A 526 11.06 4.67 -11.75
CA GLU A 526 9.76 4.36 -12.36
C GLU A 526 9.01 3.28 -11.57
N LYS A 527 9.71 2.23 -11.12
CA LYS A 527 9.11 1.18 -10.25
C LYS A 527 8.59 1.76 -8.94
N ILE A 528 9.36 2.64 -8.30
CA ILE A 528 8.94 3.30 -7.05
C ILE A 528 7.68 4.13 -7.31
N VAL A 529 7.66 4.98 -8.33
CA VAL A 529 6.49 5.82 -8.65
C VAL A 529 5.26 4.96 -8.96
N HIS A 530 5.41 3.97 -9.84
CA HIS A 530 4.32 3.06 -10.22
C HIS A 530 3.80 2.26 -9.02
N GLN A 531 4.68 1.83 -8.11
CA GLN A 531 4.30 1.18 -6.85
C GLN A 531 3.44 2.11 -5.99
N HIS A 532 3.84 3.37 -5.82
CA HIS A 532 3.10 4.31 -4.97
C HIS A 532 1.73 4.64 -5.58
N GLU A 533 1.64 4.77 -6.89
CA GLU A 533 0.35 4.94 -7.58
C GLU A 533 -0.57 3.75 -7.31
N ALA A 534 -0.05 2.52 -7.48
CA ALA A 534 -0.79 1.31 -7.18
C ALA A 534 -1.21 1.23 -5.70
N MET A 535 -0.34 1.59 -4.76
CA MET A 535 -0.65 1.60 -3.32
C MET A 535 -1.77 2.60 -2.98
N MET A 536 -1.73 3.79 -3.57
CA MET A 536 -2.73 4.84 -3.34
C MET A 536 -4.09 4.46 -3.94
N LEU A 537 -4.09 3.94 -5.17
CA LEU A 537 -5.31 3.43 -5.80
C LEU A 537 -5.87 2.23 -5.04
N GLY A 538 -5.01 1.30 -4.60
CA GLY A 538 -5.41 0.12 -3.83
C GLY A 538 -6.06 0.52 -2.52
N ASN A 539 -5.46 1.46 -1.80
CA ASN A 539 -6.04 1.98 -0.57
C ASN A 539 -7.38 2.70 -0.82
N SER A 540 -7.52 3.44 -1.92
CA SER A 540 -8.79 4.11 -2.28
C SER A 540 -9.89 3.13 -2.70
N GLY A 541 -9.50 1.95 -3.20
CA GLY A 541 -10.36 0.86 -3.61
C GLY A 541 -10.84 -0.04 -2.47
N LEU A 542 -10.19 0.01 -1.30
CA LEU A 542 -10.60 -0.69 -0.08
C LEU A 542 -11.85 -0.04 0.55
N ARG A 543 -12.97 -0.08 -0.18
CA ARG A 543 -14.28 0.37 0.30
C ARG A 543 -15.01 -0.82 0.91
N PRO A 544 -15.39 -0.77 2.19
CA PRO A 544 -16.08 -1.87 2.82
C PRO A 544 -17.46 -2.08 2.18
N LYS A 545 -17.85 -3.35 2.02
CA LYS A 545 -19.22 -3.66 1.60
C LYS A 545 -20.20 -3.25 2.70
N LYS A 546 -21.48 -3.08 2.36
CA LYS A 546 -22.51 -2.70 3.33
C LYS A 546 -22.60 -3.67 4.52
N GLU A 547 -22.36 -4.96 4.27
CA GLU A 547 -22.34 -6.01 5.29
C GLU A 547 -21.11 -5.89 6.20
N ASP A 548 -19.92 -5.67 5.63
CA ASP A 548 -18.69 -5.47 6.39
C ASP A 548 -18.75 -4.22 7.28
N LEU A 549 -19.42 -3.16 6.82
CA LEU A 549 -19.69 -1.94 7.59
C LEU A 549 -20.54 -2.19 8.83
N GLN A 550 -21.39 -3.22 8.83
CA GLN A 550 -22.21 -3.57 10.00
C GLN A 550 -21.39 -4.30 11.06
N ASN A 551 -20.34 -5.03 10.67
CA ASN A 551 -19.46 -5.78 11.55
C ASN A 551 -18.23 -4.96 12.02
N SER A 552 -17.81 -3.97 11.23
CA SER A 552 -16.64 -3.13 11.53
C SER A 552 -16.91 -2.09 12.62
N ALA A 553 -15.92 -1.83 13.48
CA ALA A 553 -15.99 -0.75 14.48
C ALA A 553 -15.84 0.64 13.82
N ARG A 554 -16.55 1.64 14.35
CA ARG A 554 -16.50 3.05 13.87
C ARG A 554 -15.59 3.91 14.76
N PRO A 555 -14.99 5.00 14.26
CA PRO A 555 -14.06 5.83 15.05
C PRO A 555 -14.59 6.31 16.40
N TRP A 556 -15.88 6.67 16.48
CA TRP A 556 -16.50 7.11 17.74
C TRP A 556 -16.69 5.98 18.77
N MET A 557 -16.64 4.72 18.34
CA MET A 557 -16.79 3.55 19.20
C MET A 557 -15.51 3.22 19.96
N TRP A 558 -14.34 3.61 19.44
CA TRP A 558 -13.04 3.20 20.00
C TRP A 558 -12.79 3.77 21.40
N PRO A 559 -13.01 5.07 21.69
CA PRO A 559 -12.79 5.61 23.03
C PRO A 559 -13.75 5.05 24.10
N LEU A 560 -14.90 4.54 23.67
CA LEU A 560 -15.93 3.97 24.55
C LEU A 560 -15.81 2.44 24.70
N LEU A 561 -14.87 1.81 23.98
CA LEU A 561 -14.76 0.35 23.87
C LEU A 561 -16.10 -0.32 23.50
N TYR A 562 -16.93 0.38 22.71
CA TYR A 562 -18.31 -0.04 22.43
C TYR A 562 -18.39 -1.36 21.64
N ARG A 563 -17.37 -1.60 20.80
CA ARG A 563 -17.22 -2.84 20.05
C ARG A 563 -15.77 -3.26 20.05
N LEU A 564 -15.51 -4.47 20.55
CA LEU A 564 -14.21 -5.11 20.51
C LEU A 564 -14.04 -5.87 19.20
N GLN A 565 -12.78 -6.15 18.88
CA GLN A 565 -12.43 -6.98 17.76
C GLN A 565 -12.00 -8.36 18.24
N VAL A 566 -12.54 -9.38 17.58
CA VAL A 566 -12.09 -10.77 17.75
C VAL A 566 -10.81 -11.00 16.94
N LEU A 567 -9.73 -11.37 17.63
CA LEU A 567 -8.43 -11.65 17.00
C LEU A 567 -8.31 -13.09 16.47
N CYS A 568 -9.00 -14.04 17.07
CA CYS A 568 -8.98 -15.44 16.62
C CYS A 568 -10.14 -16.21 17.25
N VAL A 569 -10.64 -17.24 16.56
CA VAL A 569 -11.65 -18.15 17.09
C VAL A 569 -11.17 -19.57 16.82
N TYR A 570 -10.87 -20.31 17.89
CA TYR A 570 -10.52 -21.73 17.80
C TYR A 570 -11.60 -22.56 18.48
N THR A 571 -12.03 -23.64 17.82
CA THR A 571 -12.90 -24.62 18.46
C THR A 571 -12.06 -25.49 19.39
N VAL A 572 -12.62 -25.87 20.54
CA VAL A 572 -11.98 -26.80 21.50
C VAL A 572 -11.59 -28.10 20.79
N ASP A 573 -12.39 -28.56 19.82
CA ASP A 573 -12.11 -29.74 18.99
C ASP A 573 -10.92 -29.60 18.03
N ALA A 574 -10.59 -28.40 17.57
CA ALA A 574 -9.42 -28.17 16.73
C ALA A 574 -8.14 -28.18 17.57
N ILE A 575 -8.19 -27.59 18.76
CA ILE A 575 -7.10 -27.61 19.75
C ILE A 575 -6.89 -29.04 20.24
N SER A 576 -7.96 -29.77 20.59
CA SER A 576 -7.88 -31.14 21.10
C SER A 576 -7.42 -32.13 20.02
N ARG A 577 -7.82 -31.99 18.75
CA ARG A 577 -7.29 -32.84 17.66
C ARG A 577 -5.81 -32.61 17.38
N HIS A 578 -5.33 -31.37 17.49
CA HIS A 578 -3.91 -31.07 17.33
C HIS A 578 -3.07 -31.59 18.49
N LEU A 579 -3.59 -31.51 19.73
CA LEU A 579 -2.96 -32.09 20.92
C LEU A 579 -3.06 -33.64 20.94
N ASN A 580 -4.17 -34.22 20.48
CA ASN A 580 -4.37 -35.68 20.41
C ASN A 580 -3.62 -36.34 19.24
N ALA A 581 -3.23 -35.58 18.21
CA ALA A 581 -2.25 -36.06 17.22
C ALA A 581 -0.86 -36.31 17.84
N THR A 582 -0.64 -35.84 19.08
CA THR A 582 0.61 -36.02 19.83
C THR A 582 0.54 -36.95 21.05
N VAL A 583 -0.65 -37.34 21.53
CA VAL A 583 -0.79 -38.26 22.68
C VAL A 583 -2.06 -39.09 22.53
N THR A 584 -1.96 -40.41 22.78
CA THR A 584 -3.11 -41.34 22.87
C THR A 584 -4.18 -40.84 23.84
N PRO A 585 -5.47 -41.06 23.57
CA PRO A 585 -6.54 -40.27 24.17
C PRO A 585 -6.90 -40.77 25.57
N THR A 586 -6.83 -39.88 26.57
CA THR A 586 -7.71 -39.96 27.75
C THR A 586 -8.09 -38.56 28.24
N ASP A 587 -9.41 -38.40 28.25
CA ASP A 587 -10.25 -37.59 29.12
C ASP A 587 -10.48 -36.08 28.86
N SER A 588 -11.79 -35.86 28.67
CA SER A 588 -12.62 -34.66 28.64
C SER A 588 -12.14 -33.44 29.42
N LEU A 589 -12.42 -32.22 28.91
CA LEU A 589 -12.86 -31.08 29.73
C LEU A 589 -13.44 -29.91 28.89
N THR A 590 -14.66 -29.53 29.28
CA THR A 590 -15.35 -28.23 29.32
C THR A 590 -14.96 -27.06 28.39
N ASN A 591 -15.98 -26.56 27.68
CA ASN A 591 -16.03 -25.30 26.93
C ASN A 591 -15.58 -24.08 27.75
N SER A 592 -14.60 -23.34 27.22
CA SER A 592 -14.44 -21.91 27.52
C SER A 592 -14.15 -21.15 26.22
N THR A 593 -15.03 -20.21 25.90
CA THR A 593 -14.80 -19.15 24.92
C THR A 593 -14.10 -18.01 25.65
N ILE A 594 -12.88 -17.66 25.23
CA ILE A 594 -12.17 -16.48 25.75
C ILE A 594 -12.44 -15.31 24.79
N PRO A 595 -13.00 -14.17 25.26
CA PRO A 595 -13.25 -12.97 24.47
C PRO A 595 -11.99 -12.21 24.06
#